data_AF-A0A1F7XRT7-F1
#
_entry.id   AF-A0A1F7XRT7-F1
#
_cell.length_a   1.000
_cell.length_b   1.000
_cell.length_c   1.000
_cell.angle_alpha   90.00
_cell.angle_beta   90.00
_cell.angle_gamma   90.00
#
_symmetry.space_group_name_H-M   'P 1'
#
loop_
_entity.id
_entity.type
_entity.pdbx_description
1 polymer ?
#
loop_
_entity_poly.entity_id
_entity_poly.type
_entity_poly.pdbx_seq_one_letter_code
_entity_poly.pdbx_strand_id
1 'polypeptide(L)'
;MSKNEVKIKKLVLRISLITFTFLLSLFILFSSFCSLSIYKFANAIIQNDENLYGKTYVNAGFCINWFTPFEELAKAFRNKKYIVLLQNNYELRASGGFMGSYAVLNFGSTGLETWKVENIYVPDGQLKGHVTPIKPIQQAFRTGDWRLRDSNWEVDFPKAAKDIEWFFNKGGEENIDGIIAINFSLFENLVKILGNINVTDYDIKVYPNSLYILTQTYSEKDSFPGSTQKQSFLNSLGKSMLNKVKEASVITKIKITLMLINELKNGQILISIKDNNLAQKLNRLNLDGSLGNYNFDFLYPVESNLGANKANGYIERSIIQNVNIKNNKITSQVTITWKNRSVYESPKPPSFWGGNYINYERIVLPKNAINITVTVNNKNYLFKNIKDISNLPRIENDFTYSLEQYGNFQIIGFWVLVPAKYSLSSILSYNLPLKQEQKKYEVNIKSQPGIKNLEYNLILNGKILVKEILNGNKIYKRNIEKI
;
A
#
# COMPACT_ATOMS: atom_id res chain seq x y z
N MET A 1 1.58 47.19 40.97
CA MET A 1 2.50 46.08 41.32
C MET A 1 3.53 46.59 42.31
N SER A 2 3.68 45.93 43.46
CA SER A 2 4.65 46.34 44.47
C SER A 2 6.08 46.10 43.98
N LYS A 3 7.06 46.88 44.45
CA LYS A 3 8.50 46.66 44.13
C LYS A 3 8.94 45.22 44.47
N ASN A 4 8.28 44.56 45.41
CA ASN A 4 8.53 43.17 45.79
C ASN A 4 7.97 42.16 44.76
N GLU A 5 6.80 42.39 44.17
CA GLU A 5 6.27 41.52 43.10
C GLU A 5 7.16 41.55 41.84
N VAL A 6 7.70 42.70 41.49
CA VAL A 6 8.61 42.83 40.33
C VAL A 6 9.94 42.10 40.60
N LYS A 7 10.45 42.15 41.84
CA LYS A 7 11.65 41.39 42.25
C LYS A 7 11.40 39.89 42.23
N ILE A 8 10.26 39.42 42.74
CA ILE A 8 9.89 37.99 42.76
C ILE A 8 9.69 37.47 41.33
N LYS A 9 8.99 38.19 40.46
CA LYS A 9 8.84 37.78 39.05
C LYS A 9 10.18 37.72 38.32
N LYS A 10 11.09 38.67 38.55
CA LYS A 10 12.46 38.63 37.98
C LYS A 10 13.29 37.47 38.52
N LEU A 11 13.12 37.10 39.80
CA LEU A 11 13.81 35.95 40.41
C LEU A 11 13.28 34.63 39.86
N VAL A 12 11.95 34.48 39.75
CA VAL A 12 11.30 33.29 39.15
C VAL A 12 11.71 33.13 37.69
N LEU A 13 11.71 34.22 36.90
CA LEU A 13 12.14 34.17 35.50
C LEU A 13 13.61 33.75 35.36
N ARG A 14 14.49 34.23 36.25
CA ARG A 14 15.91 33.83 36.29
C ARG A 14 16.08 32.35 36.67
N ILE A 15 15.34 31.86 37.66
CA ILE A 15 15.38 30.45 38.08
C ILE A 15 14.87 29.55 36.95
N SER A 16 13.75 29.91 36.29
CA SER A 16 13.20 29.18 35.14
C SER A 16 14.14 29.19 33.94
N LEU A 17 14.83 30.31 33.68
CA LEU A 17 15.81 30.38 32.59
C LEU A 17 17.03 29.50 32.88
N ILE A 18 17.53 29.49 34.13
CA ILE A 18 18.66 28.65 34.57
C ILE A 18 18.29 27.16 34.54
N THR A 19 17.08 26.79 34.98
CA THR A 19 16.60 25.40 34.87
C THR A 19 16.41 24.97 33.42
N PHE A 20 15.91 25.86 32.56
CA PHE A 20 15.78 25.58 31.13
C PHE A 20 17.13 25.43 30.44
N THR A 21 18.11 26.31 30.69
CA THR A 21 19.47 26.14 30.12
C THR A 21 20.19 24.93 30.69
N PHE A 22 19.97 24.56 31.96
CA PHE A 22 20.51 23.35 32.56
C PHE A 22 19.89 22.06 31.97
N LEU A 23 18.57 22.05 31.73
CA LEU A 23 17.89 20.93 31.06
C LEU A 23 18.26 20.82 29.58
N LEU A 24 18.40 21.96 28.89
CA LEU A 24 18.83 22.02 27.49
C LEU A 24 20.30 21.59 27.34
N SER A 25 21.18 21.99 28.27
CA SER A 25 22.57 21.52 28.28
C SER A 25 22.66 20.04 28.63
N LEU A 26 21.84 19.53 29.56
CA LEU A 26 21.71 18.08 29.80
C LEU A 26 21.25 17.35 28.52
N PHE A 27 20.28 17.89 27.78
CA PHE A 27 19.76 17.27 26.56
C PHE A 27 20.79 17.30 25.41
N ILE A 28 21.56 18.38 25.27
CA ILE A 28 22.67 18.48 24.30
C ILE A 28 23.80 17.51 24.69
N LEU A 29 24.15 17.42 25.98
CA LEU A 29 25.16 16.48 26.47
C LEU A 29 24.70 15.03 26.31
N PHE A 30 23.40 14.76 26.51
CA PHE A 30 22.81 13.43 26.36
C PHE A 30 22.70 12.98 24.90
N SER A 31 22.30 13.87 23.99
CA SER A 31 22.32 13.59 22.56
C SER A 31 23.74 13.37 22.05
N SER A 32 24.71 14.17 22.50
CA SER A 32 26.13 13.97 22.19
C SER A 32 26.66 12.63 22.73
N PHE A 33 26.27 12.25 23.94
CA PHE A 33 26.62 10.97 24.55
C PHE A 33 26.02 9.78 23.80
N CYS A 34 24.76 9.85 23.39
CA CYS A 34 24.11 8.80 22.63
C CYS A 34 24.64 8.70 21.19
N SER A 35 24.90 9.82 20.53
CA SER A 35 25.55 9.83 19.21
C SER A 35 26.95 9.21 19.26
N LEU A 36 27.74 9.53 20.29
CA LEU A 36 29.07 8.97 20.47
C LEU A 36 29.03 7.48 20.85
N SER A 37 28.04 7.07 21.64
CA SER A 37 27.84 5.66 22.03
C SER A 37 27.38 4.81 20.85
N ILE A 38 26.46 5.32 20.04
CA ILE A 38 26.01 4.68 18.78
C ILE A 38 27.15 4.66 17.77
N TYR A 39 27.94 5.74 17.66
CA TYR A 39 29.12 5.78 16.80
C TYR A 39 30.17 4.76 17.23
N LYS A 40 30.50 4.66 18.52
CA LYS A 40 31.47 3.68 19.05
C LYS A 40 30.99 2.25 18.85
N PHE A 41 29.69 1.98 19.03
CA PHE A 41 29.10 0.68 18.70
C PHE A 41 29.17 0.38 17.20
N ALA A 42 28.83 1.35 16.34
CA ALA A 42 28.95 1.22 14.90
C ALA A 42 30.41 1.01 14.46
N ASN A 43 31.37 1.68 15.10
CA ASN A 43 32.80 1.54 14.81
C ASN A 43 33.34 0.18 15.30
N ALA A 44 32.86 -0.33 16.44
CA ALA A 44 33.13 -1.69 16.92
C ALA A 44 32.61 -2.75 15.92
N ILE A 45 31.42 -2.53 15.34
CA ILE A 45 30.87 -3.35 14.26
C ILE A 45 31.77 -3.32 13.00
N ILE A 46 32.23 -2.12 12.62
CA ILE A 46 33.08 -1.94 11.44
C ILE A 46 34.45 -2.61 11.62
N GLN A 47 34.98 -2.63 12.84
CA GLN A 47 36.30 -3.19 13.17
C GLN A 47 36.27 -4.69 13.53
N ASN A 48 35.08 -5.28 13.66
CA ASN A 48 34.88 -6.69 14.01
C ASN A 48 35.54 -7.14 15.33
N ASP A 49 35.55 -6.27 16.35
CA ASP A 49 36.17 -6.53 17.66
C ASP A 49 35.13 -7.02 18.69
N GLU A 50 35.05 -8.35 18.86
CA GLU A 50 34.14 -9.08 19.76
C GLU A 50 34.12 -8.56 21.21
N ASN A 51 35.28 -8.13 21.74
CA ASN A 51 35.37 -7.58 23.10
C ASN A 51 34.81 -6.16 23.20
N LEU A 52 34.92 -5.38 22.12
CA LEU A 52 34.40 -4.01 22.06
C LEU A 52 32.87 -3.99 21.90
N TYR A 53 32.26 -4.99 21.23
CA TYR A 53 30.80 -5.11 21.13
C TYR A 53 30.14 -5.22 22.49
N GLY A 54 30.59 -6.15 23.34
CA GLY A 54 29.98 -6.37 24.66
C GLY A 54 30.02 -5.11 25.53
N LYS A 55 31.11 -4.34 25.46
CA LYS A 55 31.30 -3.09 26.22
C LYS A 55 30.51 -1.92 25.66
N THR A 56 30.36 -1.82 24.34
CA THR A 56 29.65 -0.71 23.69
C THR A 56 28.14 -0.94 23.57
N TYR A 57 27.70 -2.20 23.56
CA TYR A 57 26.29 -2.60 23.50
C TYR A 57 25.48 -2.13 24.70
N VAL A 58 26.01 -2.19 25.93
CA VAL A 58 25.26 -1.76 27.13
C VAL A 58 24.92 -0.27 27.07
N ASN A 59 25.88 0.56 26.63
CA ASN A 59 25.72 2.01 26.54
C ASN A 59 24.88 2.42 25.31
N ALA A 60 25.07 1.77 24.16
CA ALA A 60 24.22 1.96 22.99
C ALA A 60 22.80 1.44 23.24
N GLY A 61 22.66 0.31 23.94
CA GLY A 61 21.40 -0.32 24.32
C GLY A 61 20.56 0.55 25.25
N PHE A 62 21.18 1.27 26.19
CA PHE A 62 20.51 2.30 26.99
C PHE A 62 19.94 3.43 26.11
N CYS A 63 20.69 3.91 25.13
CA CYS A 63 20.23 4.91 24.16
C CYS A 63 19.18 4.38 23.17
N ILE A 64 19.29 3.10 22.77
CA ILE A 64 18.36 2.41 21.86
C ILE A 64 17.05 2.07 22.58
N ASN A 65 17.07 1.73 23.87
CA ASN A 65 15.86 1.50 24.67
C ASN A 65 15.04 2.78 24.89
N TRP A 66 15.66 3.96 24.80
CA TRP A 66 14.94 5.24 24.70
C TRP A 66 14.26 5.44 23.34
N PHE A 67 14.70 4.73 22.31
CA PHE A 67 13.99 4.54 21.05
C PHE A 67 13.19 3.24 21.10
N THR A 68 12.01 3.33 21.71
CA THR A 68 10.97 2.30 21.87
C THR A 68 10.48 1.51 20.63
N PRO A 69 10.78 1.82 19.35
CA PRO A 69 10.26 1.01 18.23
C PRO A 69 10.80 -0.43 18.14
N PHE A 70 12.05 -0.71 18.53
CA PHE A 70 12.67 -2.02 18.25
C PHE A 70 12.18 -3.14 19.17
N GLU A 71 11.98 -2.87 20.47
CA GLU A 71 11.44 -3.86 21.40
C GLU A 71 9.97 -4.18 21.10
N GLU A 72 9.18 -3.17 20.74
CA GLU A 72 7.79 -3.36 20.31
C GLU A 72 7.69 -4.12 18.99
N LEU A 73 8.59 -3.86 18.03
CA LEU A 73 8.68 -4.60 16.77
C LEU A 73 9.09 -6.06 17.03
N ALA A 74 10.07 -6.30 17.90
CA ALA A 74 10.47 -7.66 18.27
C ALA A 74 9.31 -8.41 18.97
N LYS A 75 8.57 -7.74 19.85
CA LYS A 75 7.35 -8.29 20.48
C LYS A 75 6.25 -8.58 19.45
N ALA A 76 6.10 -7.75 18.42
CA ALA A 76 5.12 -7.97 17.36
C ALA A 76 5.36 -9.29 16.62
N PHE A 77 6.62 -9.67 16.38
CA PHE A 77 6.94 -10.91 15.67
C PHE A 77 7.13 -12.14 16.57
N ARG A 78 7.32 -12.01 17.88
CA ARG A 78 7.75 -13.12 18.74
C ARG A 78 6.70 -14.22 18.91
N ASN A 79 7.03 -15.47 18.56
CA ASN A 79 6.12 -16.64 18.62
C ASN A 79 4.85 -16.43 17.77
N LYS A 80 5.01 -15.90 16.56
CA LYS A 80 3.92 -15.49 15.68
C LYS A 80 4.08 -16.04 14.27
N LYS A 81 2.94 -16.27 13.62
CA LYS A 81 2.85 -16.68 12.22
C LYS A 81 2.31 -15.54 11.37
N TYR A 82 3.08 -15.16 10.35
CA TYR A 82 2.70 -14.13 9.39
C TYR A 82 2.55 -14.69 7.99
N ILE A 83 1.55 -14.20 7.27
CA ILE A 83 1.42 -14.41 5.83
C ILE A 83 1.91 -13.15 5.12
N VAL A 84 2.84 -13.31 4.18
CA VAL A 84 3.26 -12.24 3.26
C VAL A 84 2.65 -12.50 1.90
N LEU A 85 1.70 -11.68 1.47
CA LEU A 85 1.09 -11.76 0.15
C LEU A 85 2.09 -11.23 -0.89
N LEU A 86 2.42 -12.06 -1.87
CA LEU A 86 3.32 -11.72 -2.98
C LEU A 86 2.45 -11.30 -4.17
N GLN A 87 2.19 -10.00 -4.27
CA GLN A 87 1.22 -9.45 -5.21
C GLN A 87 1.85 -9.04 -6.52
N ASN A 88 1.24 -9.40 -7.65
CA ASN A 88 1.64 -8.91 -8.95
C ASN A 88 0.89 -7.61 -9.27
N ASN A 89 1.52 -6.45 -9.07
CA ASN A 89 0.90 -5.16 -9.36
C ASN A 89 0.77 -4.85 -10.87
N TYR A 90 1.21 -5.75 -11.76
CA TYR A 90 0.84 -5.68 -13.19
C TYR A 90 -0.56 -6.25 -13.46
N GLU A 91 -1.16 -6.90 -12.46
CA GLU A 91 -2.54 -7.37 -12.41
C GLU A 91 -3.22 -6.73 -11.20
N LEU A 92 -3.52 -5.43 -11.32
CA LEU A 92 -3.84 -4.59 -10.17
C LEU A 92 -5.12 -5.04 -9.45
N ARG A 93 -5.10 -4.97 -8.12
CA ARG A 93 -6.22 -5.19 -7.20
C ARG A 93 -6.19 -4.10 -6.13
N ALA A 94 -7.26 -3.96 -5.34
CA ALA A 94 -7.39 -2.86 -4.37
C ALA A 94 -6.18 -2.73 -3.42
N SER A 95 -5.70 -3.86 -2.89
CA SER A 95 -4.58 -3.87 -1.95
C SER A 95 -3.18 -3.77 -2.60
N GLY A 96 -3.08 -3.73 -3.93
CA GLY A 96 -1.78 -3.76 -4.62
C GLY A 96 -1.79 -4.52 -5.94
N GLY A 97 -2.06 -5.81 -5.89
CA GLY A 97 -2.02 -6.66 -7.08
C GLY A 97 -2.62 -8.04 -6.85
N PHE A 98 -2.66 -8.83 -7.92
CA PHE A 98 -3.14 -10.21 -7.87
C PHE A 98 -2.25 -11.06 -6.97
N MET A 99 -2.86 -11.79 -6.04
CA MET A 99 -2.15 -12.61 -5.07
C MET A 99 -1.77 -13.95 -5.67
N GLY A 100 -0.77 -13.99 -6.56
CA GLY A 100 -0.37 -15.23 -7.22
C GLY A 100 0.40 -16.20 -6.33
N SER A 101 0.98 -15.72 -5.24
CA SER A 101 1.77 -16.51 -4.28
C SER A 101 1.77 -15.83 -2.92
N TYR A 102 2.20 -16.56 -1.89
CA TYR A 102 2.37 -16.03 -0.55
C TYR A 102 3.57 -16.68 0.13
N ALA A 103 4.14 -16.01 1.13
CA ALA A 103 5.12 -16.61 2.02
C ALA A 103 4.51 -16.82 3.42
N VAL A 104 4.80 -17.96 4.03
CA VAL A 104 4.53 -18.22 5.44
C VAL A 104 5.81 -17.95 6.21
N LEU A 105 5.74 -17.06 7.20
CA LEU A 105 6.85 -16.75 8.10
C LEU A 105 6.48 -17.18 9.51
N ASN A 106 7.24 -18.11 10.10
CA ASN A 106 7.09 -18.50 11.50
C ASN A 106 8.25 -17.94 12.31
N PHE A 107 7.93 -17.17 13.32
CA PHE A 107 8.89 -16.57 14.22
C PHE A 107 8.82 -17.24 15.58
N GLY A 108 9.99 -17.56 16.13
CA GLY A 108 10.16 -18.07 17.47
C GLY A 108 10.49 -16.99 18.48
N SER A 109 11.16 -17.41 19.56
CA SER A 109 11.55 -16.52 20.66
C SER A 109 12.75 -15.62 20.33
N THR A 110 13.58 -16.01 19.35
CA THR A 110 14.87 -15.38 18.98
C THR A 110 14.90 -14.80 17.56
N GLY A 111 13.87 -15.03 16.73
CA GLY A 111 13.80 -14.51 15.37
C GLY A 111 12.97 -15.37 14.43
N LEU A 112 13.19 -15.20 13.12
CA LEU A 112 12.57 -16.02 12.08
C LEU A 112 13.12 -17.45 12.13
N GLU A 113 12.26 -18.42 12.43
CA GLU A 113 12.65 -19.83 12.52
C GLU A 113 12.51 -20.53 11.16
N THR A 114 11.35 -20.37 10.52
CA THR A 114 11.08 -20.99 9.22
C THR A 114 10.36 -20.02 8.30
N TRP A 115 10.62 -20.18 7.01
CA TRP A 115 9.84 -19.54 5.97
C TRP A 115 9.70 -20.47 4.77
N LYS A 116 8.55 -20.37 4.08
CA LYS A 116 8.30 -21.02 2.80
C LYS A 116 7.51 -20.09 1.90
N VAL A 117 7.77 -20.13 0.60
CA VAL A 117 6.85 -19.56 -0.40
C VAL A 117 5.96 -20.67 -0.93
N GLU A 118 4.71 -20.33 -1.23
CA GLU A 118 3.71 -21.26 -1.75
C GLU A 118 2.80 -20.59 -2.79
N ASN A 119 2.30 -21.41 -3.72
CA ASN A 119 1.36 -20.94 -4.73
C ASN A 119 -0.02 -20.72 -4.08
N ILE A 120 -0.68 -19.60 -4.40
CA ILE A 120 -1.99 -19.26 -3.81
C ILE A 120 -3.04 -20.35 -4.06
N TYR A 121 -2.90 -21.07 -5.18
CA TYR A 121 -3.82 -22.13 -5.58
C TYR A 121 -3.79 -23.36 -4.67
N VAL A 122 -2.75 -23.53 -3.83
CA VAL A 122 -2.69 -24.63 -2.87
C VAL A 122 -3.81 -24.51 -1.83
N PRO A 123 -3.85 -23.47 -0.96
CA PRO A 123 -4.96 -23.29 -0.03
C PRO A 123 -6.29 -23.00 -0.74
N ASP A 124 -6.28 -22.29 -1.87
CA ASP A 124 -7.50 -21.96 -2.64
C ASP A 124 -8.19 -23.22 -3.20
N GLY A 125 -7.41 -24.25 -3.55
CA GLY A 125 -7.90 -25.55 -4.00
C GLY A 125 -8.45 -26.44 -2.87
N GLN A 126 -8.14 -26.13 -1.60
CA GLN A 126 -8.67 -26.85 -0.44
C GLN A 126 -10.02 -26.30 0.05
N LEU A 127 -10.48 -25.18 -0.51
CA LEU A 127 -11.75 -24.56 -0.13
C LEU A 127 -12.93 -25.50 -0.41
N LYS A 128 -13.74 -25.74 0.62
CA LYS A 128 -14.96 -26.56 0.54
C LYS A 128 -16.19 -25.67 0.43
N GLY A 129 -17.12 -26.04 -0.45
CA GLY A 129 -18.38 -25.35 -0.66
C GLY A 129 -18.30 -24.17 -1.63
N HIS A 130 -19.44 -23.51 -1.82
CA HIS A 130 -19.58 -22.33 -2.69
C HIS A 130 -19.58 -21.06 -1.84
N VAL A 131 -18.75 -20.10 -2.22
CA VAL A 131 -18.85 -18.72 -1.74
C VAL A 131 -19.25 -17.88 -2.93
N THR A 132 -20.36 -17.15 -2.83
CA THR A 132 -20.85 -16.34 -3.93
C THR A 132 -19.88 -15.19 -4.22
N PRO A 133 -19.37 -15.06 -5.47
CA PRO A 133 -18.57 -13.91 -5.85
C PRO A 133 -19.34 -12.63 -5.66
N ILE A 134 -18.63 -11.63 -5.14
CA ILE A 134 -19.08 -10.25 -5.19
C ILE A 134 -19.43 -9.84 -6.62
N LYS A 135 -20.43 -8.96 -6.75
CA LYS A 135 -21.06 -8.63 -8.03
C LYS A 135 -20.06 -8.32 -9.15
N PRO A 136 -19.02 -7.47 -8.99
CA PRO A 136 -18.13 -7.16 -10.10
C PRO A 136 -17.29 -8.35 -10.56
N ILE A 137 -16.85 -9.21 -9.63
CA ILE A 137 -16.15 -10.47 -9.97
C ILE A 137 -17.11 -11.42 -10.70
N GLN A 138 -18.33 -11.59 -10.19
CA GLN A 138 -19.36 -12.40 -10.84
C GLN A 138 -19.66 -11.90 -12.26
N GLN A 139 -19.72 -10.58 -12.45
CA GLN A 139 -20.02 -9.96 -13.74
C GLN A 139 -18.88 -10.12 -14.75
N ALA A 140 -17.62 -10.09 -14.29
CA ALA A 140 -16.45 -10.28 -15.13
C ALA A 140 -16.28 -11.73 -15.60
N PHE A 141 -16.34 -12.69 -14.66
CA PHE A 141 -16.00 -14.08 -14.97
C PHE A 141 -17.22 -14.96 -15.23
N ARG A 142 -18.44 -14.49 -14.91
CA ARG A 142 -19.75 -15.14 -15.13
C ARG A 142 -19.98 -16.46 -14.41
N THR A 143 -18.92 -17.09 -13.94
CA THR A 143 -18.91 -18.43 -13.36
C THR A 143 -17.85 -18.50 -12.28
N GLY A 144 -17.95 -19.52 -11.43
CA GLY A 144 -17.00 -19.79 -10.36
C GLY A 144 -17.41 -19.22 -9.01
N ASP A 145 -16.55 -19.46 -8.04
CA ASP A 145 -16.74 -19.05 -6.65
C ASP A 145 -15.89 -17.82 -6.33
N TRP A 146 -16.23 -17.13 -5.23
CA TRP A 146 -15.31 -16.22 -4.62
C TRP A 146 -14.17 -17.04 -4.01
N ARG A 147 -12.96 -16.72 -4.41
CA ARG A 147 -11.76 -17.52 -4.14
C ARG A 147 -10.72 -16.66 -3.43
N LEU A 148 -9.82 -17.33 -2.69
CA LEU A 148 -8.75 -16.69 -1.93
C LEU A 148 -7.96 -15.70 -2.80
N ARG A 149 -7.61 -16.09 -4.03
CA ARG A 149 -6.83 -15.27 -4.97
C ARG A 149 -7.45 -13.91 -5.32
N ASP A 150 -8.77 -13.76 -5.18
CA ASP A 150 -9.52 -12.53 -5.45
C ASP A 150 -10.19 -11.96 -4.18
N SER A 151 -9.79 -12.44 -2.99
CA SER A 151 -10.35 -11.98 -1.70
C SER A 151 -9.81 -10.63 -1.24
N ASN A 152 -8.75 -10.10 -1.88
CA ASN A 152 -8.22 -8.76 -1.60
C ASN A 152 -9.05 -7.63 -2.25
N TRP A 153 -10.38 -7.78 -2.21
CA TRP A 153 -11.30 -6.91 -2.91
C TRP A 153 -11.47 -5.56 -2.22
N GLU A 154 -11.62 -5.56 -0.90
CA GLU A 154 -12.00 -4.37 -0.14
C GLU A 154 -10.99 -3.22 -0.28
N VAL A 155 -11.49 -1.99 -0.36
CA VAL A 155 -10.64 -0.78 -0.46
C VAL A 155 -9.95 -0.43 0.87
N ASP A 156 -10.50 -0.92 1.98
CA ASP A 156 -9.95 -0.79 3.32
C ASP A 156 -9.18 -2.08 3.63
N PHE A 157 -7.84 -2.00 3.68
CA PHE A 157 -7.01 -3.20 3.78
C PHE A 157 -7.25 -4.04 5.04
N PRO A 158 -7.50 -3.47 6.24
CA PRO A 158 -7.89 -4.28 7.40
C PRO A 158 -9.16 -5.11 7.17
N LYS A 159 -10.12 -4.63 6.38
CA LYS A 159 -11.29 -5.41 5.98
C LYS A 159 -10.91 -6.50 4.97
N ALA A 160 -10.15 -6.16 3.93
CA ALA A 160 -9.64 -7.14 2.96
C ALA A 160 -8.83 -8.25 3.65
N ALA A 161 -8.00 -7.90 4.62
CA ALA A 161 -7.17 -8.83 5.37
C ALA A 161 -8.00 -9.84 6.17
N LYS A 162 -9.18 -9.45 6.68
CA LYS A 162 -10.10 -10.38 7.36
C LYS A 162 -10.68 -11.40 6.38
N ASP A 163 -11.07 -10.97 5.19
CA ASP A 163 -11.57 -11.87 4.15
C ASP A 163 -10.45 -12.83 3.71
N ILE A 164 -9.24 -12.31 3.49
CA ILE A 164 -8.05 -13.10 3.16
C ILE A 164 -7.72 -14.13 4.27
N GLU A 165 -7.69 -13.70 5.54
CA GLU A 165 -7.47 -14.59 6.70
C GLU A 165 -8.53 -15.69 6.76
N TRP A 166 -9.80 -15.34 6.54
CA TRP A 166 -10.90 -16.31 6.50
C TRP A 166 -10.67 -17.37 5.43
N PHE A 167 -10.32 -16.97 4.20
CA PHE A 167 -10.02 -17.91 3.12
C PHE A 167 -8.78 -18.78 3.41
N PHE A 168 -7.70 -18.22 3.96
CA PHE A 168 -6.53 -19.02 4.34
C PHE A 168 -6.87 -20.06 5.41
N ASN A 169 -7.61 -19.67 6.46
CA ASN A 169 -8.06 -20.61 7.48
C ASN A 169 -8.91 -21.74 6.88
N LYS A 170 -9.82 -21.43 5.94
CA LYS A 170 -10.61 -22.44 5.22
C LYS A 170 -9.77 -23.31 4.26
N GLY A 171 -8.65 -22.78 3.79
CA GLY A 171 -7.67 -23.48 2.94
C GLY A 171 -6.62 -24.28 3.71
N GLY A 172 -6.67 -24.31 5.04
CA GLY A 172 -5.76 -25.08 5.91
C GLY A 172 -4.56 -24.29 6.46
N GLU A 173 -4.42 -23.01 6.15
CA GLU A 173 -3.41 -22.14 6.74
C GLU A 173 -3.98 -21.42 7.97
N GLU A 174 -3.94 -22.10 9.12
CA GLU A 174 -4.51 -21.60 10.39
C GLU A 174 -3.51 -20.80 11.25
N ASN A 175 -4.00 -20.21 12.34
CA ASN A 175 -3.23 -19.50 13.37
C ASN A 175 -2.41 -18.31 12.84
N ILE A 176 -2.99 -17.56 11.90
CA ILE A 176 -2.35 -16.37 11.33
C ILE A 176 -2.48 -15.20 12.34
N ASP A 177 -1.34 -14.60 12.70
CA ASP A 177 -1.28 -13.42 13.59
C ASP A 177 -1.25 -12.10 12.83
N GLY A 178 -0.91 -12.14 11.55
CA GLY A 178 -0.95 -10.96 10.69
C GLY A 178 -0.70 -11.27 9.21
N ILE A 179 -1.13 -10.33 8.38
CA ILE A 179 -1.00 -10.36 6.93
C ILE A 179 -0.25 -9.13 6.49
N ILE A 180 0.80 -9.33 5.70
CA ILE A 180 1.61 -8.27 5.09
C ILE A 180 1.42 -8.35 3.58
N ALA A 181 0.94 -7.29 2.93
CA ALA A 181 0.85 -7.23 1.48
C ALA A 181 2.07 -6.50 0.90
N ILE A 182 2.77 -7.14 -0.03
CA ILE A 182 3.87 -6.53 -0.78
C ILE A 182 3.67 -6.73 -2.29
N ASN A 183 4.03 -5.70 -3.04
CA ASN A 183 3.93 -5.71 -4.50
C ASN A 183 5.23 -6.21 -5.15
N PHE A 184 5.12 -6.81 -6.33
CA PHE A 184 6.24 -7.30 -7.13
C PHE A 184 7.32 -6.22 -7.32
N SER A 185 6.88 -4.98 -7.51
CA SER A 185 7.74 -3.83 -7.69
C SER A 185 8.64 -3.47 -6.49
N LEU A 186 8.37 -4.01 -5.29
CA LEU A 186 9.29 -3.95 -4.14
C LEU A 186 10.52 -4.83 -4.39
N PHE A 187 10.33 -6.02 -4.95
CA PHE A 187 11.43 -6.92 -5.30
C PHE A 187 12.30 -6.31 -6.40
N GLU A 188 11.71 -5.62 -7.38
CA GLU A 188 12.49 -4.87 -8.38
C GLU A 188 13.41 -3.83 -7.72
N ASN A 189 12.88 -3.09 -6.74
CA ASN A 189 13.66 -2.13 -5.96
C ASN A 189 14.76 -2.82 -5.12
N LEU A 190 14.46 -3.98 -4.53
CA LEU A 190 15.44 -4.76 -3.78
C LEU A 190 16.58 -5.28 -4.66
N VAL A 191 16.28 -5.83 -5.85
CA VAL A 191 17.32 -6.32 -6.79
C VAL A 191 18.19 -5.17 -7.29
N LYS A 192 17.64 -3.97 -7.49
CA LYS A 192 18.45 -2.78 -7.83
C LYS A 192 19.48 -2.44 -6.75
N ILE A 193 19.15 -2.64 -5.46
CA ILE A 193 20.07 -2.38 -4.35
C ILE A 193 21.08 -3.51 -4.17
N LEU A 194 20.64 -4.76 -4.29
CA LEU A 194 21.50 -5.93 -4.13
C LEU A 194 22.43 -6.15 -5.33
N GLY A 195 22.03 -5.73 -6.54
CA GLY A 195 22.65 -6.12 -7.80
C GLY A 195 22.35 -7.59 -8.15
N ASN A 196 23.04 -8.13 -9.15
CA ASN A 196 22.73 -9.41 -9.78
C ASN A 196 22.63 -10.60 -8.81
N ILE A 197 21.53 -11.35 -8.83
CA ILE A 197 21.29 -12.49 -7.95
C ILE A 197 21.53 -13.78 -8.72
N ASN A 198 22.35 -14.68 -8.18
CA ASN A 198 22.54 -16.02 -8.75
C ASN A 198 21.51 -16.96 -8.14
N VAL A 199 20.74 -17.65 -8.98
CA VAL A 199 19.76 -18.66 -8.55
C VAL A 199 20.33 -20.02 -8.94
N THR A 200 21.13 -20.59 -8.05
CA THR A 200 21.99 -21.76 -8.33
C THR A 200 21.19 -22.97 -8.81
N ASP A 201 20.03 -23.25 -8.22
CA ASP A 201 19.19 -24.41 -8.58
C ASP A 201 18.68 -24.36 -10.03
N TYR A 202 18.71 -23.19 -10.66
CA TYR A 202 18.25 -22.95 -12.03
C TYR A 202 19.40 -22.58 -12.97
N ASP A 203 20.63 -22.47 -12.46
CA ASP A 203 21.81 -21.96 -13.20
C ASP A 203 21.53 -20.64 -13.95
N ILE A 204 20.80 -19.72 -13.30
CA ILE A 204 20.48 -18.41 -13.88
C ILE A 204 20.99 -17.25 -13.04
N LYS A 205 21.18 -16.11 -13.71
CA LYS A 205 21.46 -14.82 -13.11
C LYS A 205 20.31 -13.85 -13.32
N VAL A 206 19.75 -13.37 -12.22
CA VAL A 206 18.69 -12.36 -12.22
C VAL A 206 19.32 -10.98 -12.13
N TYR A 207 19.13 -10.19 -13.18
CA TYR A 207 19.54 -8.80 -13.28
C TYR A 207 18.38 -7.88 -12.85
N PRO A 208 18.64 -6.63 -12.42
CA PRO A 208 17.59 -5.70 -12.00
C PRO A 208 16.46 -5.50 -13.02
N ASN A 209 16.75 -5.59 -14.32
CA ASN A 209 15.78 -5.44 -15.41
C ASN A 209 15.20 -6.76 -15.92
N SER A 210 15.73 -7.92 -15.51
CA SER A 210 15.27 -9.24 -15.97
C SER A 210 14.35 -9.95 -14.98
N LEU A 211 14.25 -9.46 -13.74
CA LEU A 211 13.46 -10.08 -12.67
C LEU A 211 12.03 -10.41 -13.12
N TYR A 212 11.34 -9.46 -13.75
CA TYR A 212 9.97 -9.68 -14.23
C TYR A 212 9.90 -10.81 -15.26
N ILE A 213 10.66 -10.70 -16.34
CA ILE A 213 10.62 -11.67 -17.45
C ILE A 213 11.01 -13.07 -16.96
N LEU A 214 12.06 -13.19 -16.14
CA LEU A 214 12.49 -14.47 -15.58
C LEU A 214 11.42 -15.05 -14.65
N THR A 215 10.86 -14.24 -13.76
CA THR A 215 9.81 -14.72 -12.85
C THR A 215 8.60 -15.22 -13.63
N GLN A 216 8.15 -14.50 -14.66
CA GLN A 216 7.05 -14.97 -15.53
C GLN A 216 7.43 -16.25 -16.26
N THR A 217 8.64 -16.33 -16.80
CA THR A 217 9.09 -17.50 -17.56
C THR A 217 9.14 -18.76 -16.69
N TYR A 218 9.71 -18.68 -15.50
CA TYR A 218 9.86 -19.86 -14.63
C TYR A 218 8.65 -20.14 -13.73
N SER A 219 7.70 -19.20 -13.61
CA SER A 219 6.50 -19.38 -12.78
C SER A 219 5.23 -19.69 -13.57
N GLU A 220 5.14 -19.25 -14.83
CA GLU A 220 3.90 -19.31 -15.61
C GLU A 220 4.03 -20.14 -16.90
N LYS A 221 5.24 -20.29 -17.46
CA LYS A 221 5.44 -21.11 -18.66
C LYS A 221 5.25 -22.58 -18.30
N ASP A 222 4.41 -23.28 -19.05
CA ASP A 222 4.11 -24.71 -18.88
C ASP A 222 3.54 -25.07 -17.48
N SER A 223 2.98 -24.07 -16.78
CA SER A 223 2.32 -24.23 -15.47
C SER A 223 0.90 -24.78 -15.64
N PHE A 224 0.56 -25.82 -14.87
CA PHE A 224 -0.75 -26.45 -14.85
C PHE A 224 -1.18 -26.72 -13.40
N PRO A 225 -2.48 -26.95 -13.13
CA PRO A 225 -2.96 -27.25 -11.78
C PRO A 225 -2.19 -28.43 -11.15
N GLY A 226 -1.55 -28.18 -10.00
CA GLY A 226 -0.70 -29.16 -9.31
C GLY A 226 0.81 -29.03 -9.58
N SER A 227 1.23 -28.20 -10.55
CA SER A 227 2.65 -27.92 -10.78
C SER A 227 3.27 -27.16 -9.60
N THR A 228 4.41 -27.65 -9.11
CA THR A 228 5.21 -27.00 -8.06
C THR A 228 6.25 -26.03 -8.62
N GLN A 229 6.39 -25.92 -9.95
CA GLN A 229 7.46 -25.16 -10.60
C GLN A 229 7.55 -23.71 -10.13
N LYS A 230 6.41 -23.01 -10.08
CA LYS A 230 6.29 -21.65 -9.55
C LYS A 230 6.79 -21.53 -8.12
N GLN A 231 6.35 -22.45 -7.26
CA GLN A 231 6.75 -22.48 -5.86
C GLN A 231 8.26 -22.76 -5.73
N SER A 232 8.78 -23.75 -6.46
CA SER A 232 10.20 -24.12 -6.45
C SER A 232 11.09 -22.95 -6.88
N PHE A 233 10.72 -22.28 -7.97
CA PHE A 233 11.47 -21.14 -8.49
C PHE A 233 11.47 -19.97 -7.49
N LEU A 234 10.29 -19.59 -6.97
CA LEU A 234 10.19 -18.47 -6.02
C LEU A 234 10.89 -18.77 -4.69
N ASN A 235 10.89 -20.02 -4.23
CA ASN A 235 11.68 -20.42 -3.06
C ASN A 235 13.18 -20.32 -3.33
N SER A 236 13.67 -20.81 -4.47
CA SER A 236 15.09 -20.72 -4.84
C SER A 236 15.54 -19.25 -4.97
N LEU A 237 14.77 -18.43 -5.68
CA LEU A 237 15.01 -17.00 -5.82
C LEU A 237 14.99 -16.28 -4.46
N GLY A 238 14.00 -16.57 -3.61
CA GLY A 238 13.89 -16.01 -2.27
C GLY A 238 15.08 -16.37 -1.38
N LYS A 239 15.57 -17.62 -1.44
CA LYS A 239 16.77 -18.07 -0.72
C LYS A 239 18.00 -17.30 -1.18
N SER A 240 18.20 -17.20 -2.50
CA SER A 240 19.31 -16.43 -3.06
C SER A 240 19.26 -14.95 -2.69
N MET A 241 18.08 -14.32 -2.70
CA MET A 241 17.89 -12.95 -2.23
C MET A 241 18.24 -12.81 -0.75
N LEU A 242 17.73 -13.70 0.10
CA LEU A 242 17.97 -13.65 1.55
C LEU A 242 19.45 -13.83 1.90
N ASN A 243 20.13 -14.79 1.26
CA ASN A 243 21.57 -14.99 1.45
C ASN A 243 22.35 -13.74 1.06
N LYS A 244 21.99 -13.13 -0.07
CA LYS A 244 22.62 -11.90 -0.52
C LYS A 244 22.38 -10.73 0.43
N VAL A 245 21.21 -10.62 1.06
CA VAL A 245 20.95 -9.64 2.13
C VAL A 245 21.81 -9.91 3.37
N LYS A 246 21.99 -11.17 3.76
CA LYS A 246 22.82 -11.56 4.92
C LYS A 246 24.29 -11.18 4.71
N GLU A 247 24.82 -11.47 3.53
CA GLU A 247 26.20 -11.20 3.12
C GLU A 247 26.44 -9.72 2.76
N ALA A 248 25.38 -8.93 2.59
CA ALA A 248 25.51 -7.54 2.20
C ALA A 248 26.22 -6.69 3.26
N SER A 249 26.97 -5.69 2.78
CA SER A 249 27.61 -4.67 3.62
C SER A 249 26.58 -3.94 4.50
N VAL A 250 27.05 -3.35 5.61
CA VAL A 250 26.22 -2.52 6.50
C VAL A 250 25.55 -1.38 5.72
N ILE A 251 26.26 -0.72 4.81
CA ILE A 251 25.72 0.36 3.97
C ILE A 251 24.58 -0.15 3.09
N THR A 252 24.73 -1.33 2.48
CA THR A 252 23.69 -1.94 1.66
C THR A 252 22.45 -2.29 2.50
N LYS A 253 22.64 -2.83 3.71
CA LYS A 253 21.55 -3.11 4.65
C LYS A 253 20.80 -1.83 5.04
N ILE A 254 21.50 -0.72 5.30
CA ILE A 254 20.87 0.59 5.54
C ILE A 254 20.02 1.04 4.33
N LYS A 255 20.54 0.90 3.10
CA LYS A 255 19.78 1.23 1.88
C LYS A 255 18.50 0.42 1.76
N ILE A 256 18.55 -0.88 2.06
CA ILE A 256 17.37 -1.76 2.07
C ILE A 256 16.36 -1.28 3.12
N THR A 257 16.80 -1.00 4.34
CA THR A 257 15.93 -0.52 5.42
C THR A 257 15.25 0.80 5.04
N LEU A 258 15.98 1.76 4.48
CA LEU A 258 15.41 3.03 4.02
C LEU A 258 14.39 2.84 2.88
N MET A 259 14.67 1.91 1.95
CA MET A 259 13.73 1.54 0.90
C MET A 259 12.43 0.96 1.50
N LEU A 260 12.52 0.01 2.44
CA LEU A 260 11.34 -0.57 3.09
C LEU A 260 10.52 0.47 3.86
N ILE A 261 11.18 1.39 4.59
CA ILE A 261 10.50 2.50 5.28
C ILE A 261 9.78 3.39 4.29
N ASN A 262 10.38 3.68 3.14
CA ASN A 262 9.76 4.48 2.08
C ASN A 262 8.55 3.76 1.45
N GLU A 263 8.66 2.47 1.16
CA GLU A 263 7.54 1.67 0.64
C GLU A 263 6.37 1.60 1.66
N LEU A 264 6.67 1.44 2.95
CA LEU A 264 5.66 1.51 4.03
C LEU A 264 4.97 2.88 4.09
N LYS A 265 5.74 3.96 4.15
CA LYS A 265 5.20 5.33 4.21
C LYS A 265 4.35 5.69 2.99
N ASN A 266 4.71 5.16 1.82
CA ASN A 266 4.01 5.41 0.58
C ASN A 266 2.85 4.43 0.32
N GLY A 267 2.51 3.57 1.30
CA GLY A 267 1.40 2.61 1.20
C GLY A 267 1.62 1.50 0.18
N GLN A 268 2.88 1.19 -0.17
CA GLN A 268 3.22 0.08 -1.07
C GLN A 268 3.42 -1.24 -0.34
N ILE A 269 3.63 -1.17 0.99
CA ILE A 269 3.56 -2.28 1.93
C ILE A 269 2.38 -2.01 2.86
N LEU A 270 1.48 -2.98 3.02
CA LEU A 270 0.34 -2.87 3.92
C LEU A 270 0.45 -3.94 5.00
N ILE A 271 0.09 -3.60 6.23
CA ILE A 271 0.21 -4.51 7.37
C ILE A 271 -1.11 -4.58 8.14
N SER A 272 -1.67 -5.78 8.26
CA SER A 272 -2.78 -6.08 9.15
C SER A 272 -2.30 -7.03 10.25
N ILE A 273 -2.56 -6.69 11.51
CA ILE A 273 -2.14 -7.48 12.67
C ILE A 273 -3.38 -7.76 13.52
N LYS A 274 -3.46 -8.97 14.07
CA LYS A 274 -4.57 -9.43 14.92
C LYS A 274 -4.54 -8.85 16.33
N ASP A 275 -3.36 -8.59 16.87
CA ASP A 275 -3.19 -7.90 18.15
C ASP A 275 -3.78 -6.48 18.07
N ASN A 276 -4.82 -6.23 18.87
CA ASN A 276 -5.57 -4.98 18.84
C ASN A 276 -4.71 -3.74 19.18
N ASN A 277 -3.73 -3.87 20.09
CA ASN A 277 -2.90 -2.74 20.49
C ASN A 277 -1.95 -2.35 19.36
N LEU A 278 -1.33 -3.33 18.70
CA LEU A 278 -0.47 -3.12 17.53
C LEU A 278 -1.27 -2.62 16.33
N ALA A 279 -2.46 -3.19 16.08
CA ALA A 279 -3.35 -2.75 15.00
C ALA A 279 -3.71 -1.26 15.16
N GLN A 280 -4.09 -0.83 16.37
CA GLN A 280 -4.37 0.59 16.64
C GLN A 280 -3.15 1.49 16.44
N LYS A 281 -1.94 1.04 16.78
CA LYS A 281 -0.71 1.78 16.51
C LYS A 281 -0.45 1.92 15.02
N LEU A 282 -0.57 0.84 14.24
CA LEU A 282 -0.42 0.87 12.79
C LEU A 282 -1.45 1.80 12.13
N ASN A 283 -2.69 1.77 12.61
CA ASN A 283 -3.76 2.66 12.17
C ASN A 283 -3.40 4.14 12.40
N ARG A 284 -2.95 4.50 13.61
CA ARG A 284 -2.52 5.88 13.94
C ARG A 284 -1.36 6.37 13.08
N LEU A 285 -0.49 5.44 12.68
CA LEU A 285 0.65 5.73 11.79
C LEU A 285 0.28 5.69 10.29
N ASN A 286 -0.98 5.36 9.95
CA ASN A 286 -1.47 5.13 8.58
C ASN A 286 -0.68 4.04 7.81
N LEU A 287 -0.22 3.01 8.53
CA LEU A 287 0.56 1.89 7.96
C LEU A 287 -0.29 0.64 7.71
N ASP A 288 -1.55 0.65 8.16
CA ASP A 288 -2.46 -0.49 8.04
C ASP A 288 -3.25 -0.52 6.72
N GLY A 289 -3.13 0.51 5.88
CA GLY A 289 -3.89 0.61 4.63
C GLY A 289 -5.39 0.90 4.82
N SER A 290 -5.85 1.24 6.02
CA SER A 290 -7.24 1.66 6.27
C SER A 290 -7.58 2.96 5.55
N LEU A 291 -8.88 3.22 5.34
CA LEU A 291 -9.34 4.51 4.82
C LEU A 291 -9.11 5.67 5.79
N GLY A 292 -8.78 5.38 7.05
CA GLY A 292 -8.61 6.37 8.11
C GLY A 292 -9.94 7.01 8.54
N ASN A 293 -9.84 8.15 9.24
CA ASN A 293 -11.00 8.93 9.64
C ASN A 293 -10.76 10.40 9.36
N TYR A 294 -11.38 10.92 8.29
CA TYR A 294 -11.17 12.28 7.81
C TYR A 294 -12.52 13.02 7.74
N ASN A 295 -12.52 14.28 8.20
CA ASN A 295 -13.71 15.13 8.29
C ASN A 295 -13.71 16.28 7.26
N PHE A 296 -12.93 16.13 6.20
CA PHE A 296 -12.73 17.08 5.10
C PHE A 296 -12.77 16.31 3.77
N ASP A 297 -12.48 16.98 2.65
CA ASP A 297 -12.55 16.36 1.33
C ASP A 297 -11.57 15.18 1.23
N PHE A 298 -11.99 14.12 0.53
CA PHE A 298 -11.28 12.87 0.46
C PHE A 298 -11.47 12.28 -0.94
N LEU A 299 -10.37 11.91 -1.57
CA LEU A 299 -10.38 11.30 -2.88
C LEU A 299 -9.47 10.08 -2.85
N TYR A 300 -10.01 8.91 -3.16
CA TYR A 300 -9.23 7.70 -3.32
C TYR A 300 -9.76 6.87 -4.48
N PRO A 301 -9.16 7.01 -5.67
CA PRO A 301 -9.41 6.13 -6.80
C PRO A 301 -8.75 4.77 -6.59
N VAL A 302 -9.51 3.71 -6.80
CA VAL A 302 -9.09 2.32 -6.59
C VAL A 302 -9.52 1.46 -7.77
N GLU A 303 -8.53 1.00 -8.50
CA GLU A 303 -8.66 0.14 -9.66
C GLU A 303 -8.65 -1.34 -9.27
N SER A 304 -9.36 -2.16 -10.04
CA SER A 304 -9.32 -3.62 -9.95
C SER A 304 -9.39 -4.20 -11.36
N ASN A 305 -8.26 -4.72 -11.84
CA ASN A 305 -8.14 -5.30 -13.17
C ASN A 305 -8.79 -6.69 -13.21
N LEU A 306 -9.95 -6.80 -13.84
CA LEU A 306 -10.68 -8.05 -14.01
C LEU A 306 -10.57 -8.60 -15.43
N GLY A 307 -9.57 -8.15 -16.21
CA GLY A 307 -9.30 -8.60 -17.57
C GLY A 307 -8.49 -9.90 -17.68
N ALA A 308 -8.15 -10.54 -16.55
CA ALA A 308 -7.30 -11.74 -16.47
C ALA A 308 -5.99 -11.60 -17.28
N ASN A 309 -5.36 -10.43 -17.19
CA ASN A 309 -4.15 -10.09 -17.92
C ASN A 309 -3.28 -9.12 -17.11
N LYS A 310 -2.02 -8.97 -17.53
CA LYS A 310 -1.01 -8.11 -16.91
C LYS A 310 -0.99 -6.70 -17.52
N ALA A 311 -2.15 -6.18 -17.96
CA ALA A 311 -2.24 -4.91 -18.68
C ALA A 311 -1.74 -3.70 -17.86
N ASN A 312 -1.76 -3.76 -16.53
CA ASN A 312 -1.37 -2.62 -15.71
C ASN A 312 0.09 -2.20 -15.88
N GLY A 313 0.97 -3.11 -16.33
CA GLY A 313 2.34 -2.78 -16.74
C GLY A 313 2.42 -1.86 -17.97
N TYR A 314 1.31 -1.65 -18.68
CA TYR A 314 1.18 -0.84 -19.89
C TYR A 314 0.17 0.31 -19.72
N ILE A 315 -0.39 0.52 -18.52
CA ILE A 315 -1.34 1.61 -18.27
C ILE A 315 -0.62 2.84 -17.71
N GLU A 316 -0.67 3.95 -18.44
CA GLU A 316 -0.34 5.29 -17.95
C GLU A 316 -1.61 5.95 -17.38
N ARG A 317 -1.48 6.73 -16.29
CA ARG A 317 -2.60 7.32 -15.55
C ARG A 317 -2.38 8.78 -15.23
N SER A 318 -3.43 9.57 -15.32
CA SER A 318 -3.45 10.92 -14.79
C SER A 318 -4.80 11.27 -14.17
N ILE A 319 -4.74 12.06 -13.10
CA ILE A 319 -5.90 12.58 -12.38
C ILE A 319 -5.87 14.10 -12.40
N ILE A 320 -6.98 14.70 -12.80
CA ILE A 320 -7.21 16.13 -12.69
C ILE A 320 -8.42 16.34 -11.79
N GLN A 321 -8.22 16.92 -10.60
CA GLN A 321 -9.30 17.35 -9.72
C GLN A 321 -9.49 18.86 -9.87
N ASN A 322 -10.63 19.26 -10.42
CA ASN A 322 -11.06 20.66 -10.49
C ASN A 322 -12.08 20.93 -9.38
N VAL A 323 -11.76 21.88 -8.51
CA VAL A 323 -12.56 22.25 -7.34
C VAL A 323 -12.98 23.70 -7.48
N ASN A 324 -14.27 23.95 -7.37
CA ASN A 324 -14.85 25.28 -7.36
C ASN A 324 -15.58 25.53 -6.04
N ILE A 325 -15.21 26.58 -5.32
CA ILE A 325 -15.81 26.96 -4.04
C ILE A 325 -16.54 28.28 -4.27
N LYS A 326 -17.88 28.22 -4.28
CA LYS A 326 -18.79 29.37 -4.43
C LYS A 326 -20.07 29.14 -3.61
N ASN A 327 -20.66 30.21 -3.08
CA ASN A 327 -21.97 30.20 -2.41
C ASN A 327 -22.10 29.10 -1.33
N ASN A 328 -21.10 28.95 -0.45
CA ASN A 328 -21.04 27.91 0.59
C ASN A 328 -21.14 26.46 0.07
N LYS A 329 -20.74 26.23 -1.17
CA LYS A 329 -20.75 24.92 -1.82
C LYS A 329 -19.41 24.66 -2.48
N ILE A 330 -18.91 23.45 -2.27
CA ILE A 330 -17.75 22.93 -2.99
C ILE A 330 -18.30 22.05 -4.11
N THR A 331 -17.99 22.39 -5.35
CA THR A 331 -18.25 21.55 -6.53
C THR A 331 -16.92 20.97 -6.98
N SER A 332 -16.81 19.64 -7.03
CA SER A 332 -15.60 18.97 -7.52
C SER A 332 -15.91 18.18 -8.77
N GLN A 333 -14.98 18.20 -9.71
CA GLN A 333 -14.95 17.37 -10.90
C GLN A 333 -13.59 16.67 -10.95
N VAL A 334 -13.60 15.34 -10.91
CA VAL A 334 -12.41 14.49 -10.99
C VAL A 334 -12.40 13.82 -12.35
N THR A 335 -11.41 14.14 -13.17
CA THR A 335 -11.15 13.48 -14.44
C THR A 335 -10.01 12.50 -14.26
N ILE A 336 -10.26 11.21 -14.49
CA ILE A 336 -9.24 10.17 -14.51
C ILE A 336 -9.05 9.71 -15.94
N THR A 337 -7.80 9.72 -16.41
CA THR A 337 -7.45 9.27 -17.76
C THR A 337 -6.52 8.06 -17.68
N TRP A 338 -6.86 7.04 -18.46
CA TRP A 338 -6.04 5.85 -18.66
C TRP A 338 -5.60 5.80 -20.11
N LYS A 339 -4.31 5.51 -20.32
CA LYS A 339 -3.76 5.26 -21.64
C LYS A 339 -3.14 3.88 -21.68
N ASN A 340 -3.70 3.01 -22.51
CA ASN A 340 -3.27 1.62 -22.62
C ASN A 340 -2.24 1.45 -23.74
N ARG A 341 -0.99 1.20 -23.36
CA ARG A 341 0.14 0.97 -24.26
C ARG A 341 0.30 -0.49 -24.69
N SER A 342 -0.65 -1.37 -24.31
CA SER A 342 -0.62 -2.76 -24.76
C SER A 342 -0.62 -2.85 -26.29
N VAL A 343 0.22 -3.73 -26.83
CA VAL A 343 0.38 -3.90 -28.29
C VAL A 343 -0.69 -4.82 -28.89
N TYR A 344 -1.21 -5.74 -28.08
CA TYR A 344 -2.26 -6.69 -28.46
C TYR A 344 -3.47 -6.53 -27.54
N GLU A 345 -4.66 -6.86 -28.06
CA GLU A 345 -5.93 -6.82 -27.31
C GLU A 345 -6.06 -7.94 -26.26
N SER A 346 -5.31 -9.03 -26.43
CA SER A 346 -5.30 -10.17 -25.53
C SER A 346 -3.86 -10.63 -25.25
N PRO A 347 -3.61 -11.28 -24.10
CA PRO A 347 -2.33 -11.90 -23.80
C PRO A 347 -1.89 -12.87 -24.91
N LYS A 348 -0.58 -12.90 -25.18
CA LYS A 348 0.09 -13.87 -26.05
C LYS A 348 1.26 -14.49 -25.28
N PRO A 349 0.99 -15.31 -24.24
CA PRO A 349 2.05 -15.91 -23.45
C PRO A 349 2.92 -16.85 -24.30
N PRO A 350 4.21 -17.01 -23.97
CA PRO A 350 4.92 -16.30 -22.89
C PRO A 350 5.44 -14.91 -23.29
N SER A 351 5.29 -14.50 -24.55
CA SER A 351 5.95 -13.30 -25.10
C SER A 351 5.30 -11.98 -24.71
N PHE A 352 3.99 -11.97 -24.44
CA PHE A 352 3.24 -10.78 -24.04
C PHE A 352 2.09 -11.12 -23.10
N TRP A 353 1.96 -10.36 -22.02
CA TRP A 353 0.95 -10.62 -20.99
C TRP A 353 -0.07 -9.50 -20.79
N GLY A 354 0.08 -8.37 -21.51
CA GLY A 354 -0.88 -7.26 -21.48
C GLY A 354 -2.17 -7.56 -22.24
N GLY A 355 -2.94 -6.53 -22.56
CA GLY A 355 -4.23 -6.71 -23.24
C GLY A 355 -5.15 -5.51 -23.12
N ASN A 356 -6.41 -5.71 -23.49
CA ASN A 356 -7.50 -4.81 -23.14
C ASN A 356 -7.60 -4.70 -21.61
N TYR A 357 -7.76 -3.48 -21.12
CA TYR A 357 -7.83 -3.23 -19.69
C TYR A 357 -9.28 -3.18 -19.24
N ILE A 358 -9.71 -4.20 -18.50
CA ILE A 358 -11.08 -4.31 -17.96
C ILE A 358 -11.00 -3.96 -16.47
N ASN A 359 -11.26 -2.69 -16.15
CA ASN A 359 -11.15 -2.16 -14.81
C ASN A 359 -12.53 -1.98 -14.17
N TYR A 360 -12.69 -2.46 -12.94
CA TYR A 360 -13.75 -1.99 -12.07
C TYR A 360 -13.20 -0.86 -11.19
N GLU A 361 -13.52 0.37 -11.58
CA GLU A 361 -13.09 1.58 -10.89
C GLU A 361 -13.96 1.82 -9.66
N ARG A 362 -13.32 2.11 -8.53
CA ARG A 362 -13.99 2.53 -7.30
C ARG A 362 -13.41 3.85 -6.83
N ILE A 363 -14.24 4.87 -6.73
CA ILE A 363 -13.83 6.17 -6.19
C ILE A 363 -14.44 6.32 -4.80
N VAL A 364 -13.60 6.41 -3.78
CA VAL A 364 -14.02 6.66 -2.40
C VAL A 364 -14.06 8.16 -2.16
N LEU A 365 -15.21 8.63 -1.70
CA LEU A 365 -15.50 10.03 -1.38
C LEU A 365 -16.05 10.16 0.06
N PRO A 366 -16.08 11.37 0.64
CA PRO A 366 -16.79 11.61 1.89
C PRO A 366 -18.26 11.21 1.78
N LYS A 367 -18.83 10.66 2.85
CA LYS A 367 -20.24 10.21 2.91
C LYS A 367 -21.26 11.31 2.62
N ASN A 368 -20.90 12.57 2.86
CA ASN A 368 -21.75 13.73 2.58
C ASN A 368 -21.60 14.30 1.16
N ALA A 369 -20.85 13.64 0.26
CA ALA A 369 -20.85 13.99 -1.16
C ALA A 369 -22.24 13.70 -1.78
N ILE A 370 -22.78 14.67 -2.52
CA ILE A 370 -24.11 14.61 -3.13
C ILE A 370 -24.07 15.05 -4.60
N ASN A 371 -25.17 14.84 -5.32
CA ASN A 371 -25.31 15.13 -6.76
C ASN A 371 -24.18 14.49 -7.58
N ILE A 372 -23.93 13.21 -7.31
CA ILE A 372 -22.89 12.45 -7.96
C ILE A 372 -23.30 12.16 -9.40
N THR A 373 -22.43 12.50 -10.34
CA THR A 373 -22.58 12.13 -11.75
C THR A 373 -21.32 11.44 -12.23
N VAL A 374 -21.48 10.34 -12.96
CA VAL A 374 -20.40 9.58 -13.57
C VAL A 374 -20.57 9.63 -15.09
N THR A 375 -19.53 10.05 -15.79
CA THR A 375 -19.45 9.98 -17.25
C THR A 375 -18.20 9.21 -17.63
N VAL A 376 -18.30 8.23 -18.52
CA VAL A 376 -17.15 7.46 -19.02
C VAL A 376 -17.15 7.54 -20.53
N ASN A 377 -16.05 8.03 -21.12
CA ASN A 377 -15.93 8.21 -22.57
C ASN A 377 -17.13 8.95 -23.18
N ASN A 378 -17.50 10.09 -22.58
CA ASN A 378 -18.66 10.92 -22.96
C ASN A 378 -20.04 10.24 -22.84
N LYS A 379 -20.14 9.05 -22.24
CA LYS A 379 -21.42 8.39 -21.93
C LYS A 379 -21.77 8.56 -20.46
N ASN A 380 -22.99 9.03 -20.19
CA ASN A 380 -23.48 9.17 -18.81
C ASN A 380 -23.84 7.79 -18.25
N TYR A 381 -23.35 7.52 -17.04
CA TYR A 381 -23.66 6.29 -16.32
C TYR A 381 -24.80 6.57 -15.35
N LEU A 382 -25.76 5.65 -15.30
CA LEU A 382 -26.94 5.77 -14.44
C LEU A 382 -26.70 5.10 -13.09
N PHE A 383 -27.19 5.71 -12.02
CA PHE A 383 -27.14 5.08 -10.70
C PHE A 383 -27.98 3.78 -10.69
N LYS A 384 -27.36 2.64 -10.35
CA LYS A 384 -28.06 1.36 -10.20
C LYS A 384 -27.36 0.43 -9.20
N ASN A 385 -27.93 0.31 -8.01
CA ASN A 385 -27.55 -0.74 -7.05
C ASN A 385 -28.25 -2.06 -7.41
N ILE A 386 -27.65 -2.81 -8.34
CA ILE A 386 -28.13 -4.14 -8.72
C ILE A 386 -27.90 -5.10 -7.55
N LYS A 387 -28.99 -5.57 -6.93
CA LYS A 387 -28.98 -6.57 -5.86
C LYS A 387 -29.00 -8.01 -6.38
N ASP A 388 -29.61 -8.21 -7.54
CA ASP A 388 -29.72 -9.52 -8.18
C ASP A 388 -28.47 -9.81 -9.03
N ILE A 389 -27.70 -10.79 -8.56
CA ILE A 389 -26.47 -11.25 -9.23
C ILE A 389 -26.74 -12.28 -10.34
N SER A 390 -27.96 -12.81 -10.44
CA SER A 390 -28.30 -13.84 -11.43
C SER A 390 -28.40 -13.26 -12.86
N ASN A 391 -28.78 -11.99 -12.98
CA ASN A 391 -28.97 -11.31 -14.27
C ASN A 391 -28.15 -10.02 -14.38
N LEU A 392 -26.82 -10.17 -14.38
CA LEU A 392 -25.89 -9.04 -14.53
C LEU A 392 -25.70 -8.69 -16.01
N PRO A 393 -25.74 -7.40 -16.39
CA PRO A 393 -25.48 -6.99 -17.78
C PRO A 393 -24.05 -7.35 -18.18
N ARG A 394 -23.82 -7.54 -19.49
CA ARG A 394 -22.46 -7.61 -20.04
C ARG A 394 -21.69 -6.33 -19.76
N ILE A 395 -20.39 -6.43 -19.44
CA ILE A 395 -19.58 -5.29 -18.99
C ILE A 395 -19.57 -4.19 -20.06
N GLU A 396 -19.43 -4.56 -21.33
CA GLU A 396 -19.44 -3.65 -22.48
C GLU A 396 -20.74 -2.86 -22.64
N ASN A 397 -21.83 -3.34 -22.02
CA ASN A 397 -23.17 -2.75 -22.06
C ASN A 397 -23.61 -2.21 -20.69
N ASP A 398 -22.76 -2.23 -19.67
CA ASP A 398 -23.09 -1.76 -18.33
C ASP A 398 -22.70 -0.29 -18.16
N PHE A 399 -23.62 0.60 -18.53
CA PHE A 399 -23.50 2.04 -18.33
C PHE A 399 -24.08 2.47 -16.98
N THR A 400 -23.75 1.74 -15.91
CA THR A 400 -24.24 2.04 -14.56
C THR A 400 -23.12 2.22 -13.55
N TYR A 401 -23.39 2.96 -12.49
CA TYR A 401 -22.54 3.02 -11.31
C TYR A 401 -23.33 2.59 -10.06
N SER A 402 -22.63 1.98 -9.10
CA SER A 402 -23.16 1.60 -7.80
C SER A 402 -22.62 2.51 -6.70
N LEU A 403 -23.35 2.56 -5.58
CA LEU A 403 -22.98 3.32 -4.39
C LEU A 403 -23.06 2.39 -3.17
N GLU A 404 -21.93 2.27 -2.47
CA GLU A 404 -21.79 1.59 -1.19
C GLU A 404 -21.46 2.60 -0.09
N GLN A 405 -22.09 2.45 1.08
CA GLN A 405 -21.79 3.28 2.25
C GLN A 405 -20.79 2.56 3.15
N TYR A 406 -19.71 3.23 3.55
CA TYR A 406 -18.67 2.64 4.40
C TYR A 406 -18.16 3.65 5.44
N GLY A 407 -18.64 3.51 6.68
CA GLY A 407 -18.28 4.43 7.77
C GLY A 407 -18.60 5.89 7.43
N ASN A 408 -17.56 6.72 7.37
CA ASN A 408 -17.62 8.15 7.01
C ASN A 408 -17.42 8.40 5.51
N PHE A 409 -17.39 7.35 4.70
CA PHE A 409 -17.18 7.40 3.26
C PHE A 409 -18.34 6.78 2.49
N GLN A 410 -18.35 7.05 1.19
CA GLN A 410 -19.13 6.32 0.21
C GLN A 410 -18.23 5.92 -0.96
N ILE A 411 -18.49 4.76 -1.55
CA ILE A 411 -17.70 4.17 -2.62
C ILE A 411 -18.56 4.13 -3.87
N ILE A 412 -18.09 4.78 -4.93
CA ILE A 412 -18.76 4.83 -6.24
C ILE A 412 -18.04 3.84 -7.15
N GLY A 413 -18.73 2.75 -7.53
CA GLY A 413 -18.15 1.67 -8.34
C GLY A 413 -18.72 1.65 -9.76
N PHE A 414 -17.86 1.58 -10.79
CA PHE A 414 -18.28 1.53 -12.20
C PHE A 414 -17.23 0.87 -13.10
N TRP A 415 -17.67 0.41 -14.27
CA TRP A 415 -16.79 -0.24 -15.24
C TRP A 415 -16.05 0.78 -16.12
N VAL A 416 -14.78 0.48 -16.41
CA VAL A 416 -13.94 1.20 -17.36
C VAL A 416 -13.21 0.18 -18.24
N LEU A 417 -13.45 0.24 -19.56
CA LEU A 417 -12.80 -0.64 -20.53
C LEU A 417 -11.88 0.19 -21.41
N VAL A 418 -10.57 -0.03 -21.30
CA VAL A 418 -9.56 0.69 -22.09
C VAL A 418 -8.94 -0.28 -23.09
N PRO A 419 -9.37 -0.25 -24.37
CA PRO A 419 -8.80 -1.13 -25.38
C PRO A 419 -7.30 -0.90 -25.57
N ALA A 420 -6.57 -1.94 -25.96
CA ALA A 420 -5.15 -1.85 -26.26
C ALA A 420 -4.88 -0.76 -27.31
N LYS A 421 -3.85 0.08 -27.08
CA LYS A 421 -3.48 1.26 -27.90
C LYS A 421 -4.38 2.49 -27.78
N TYR A 422 -5.46 2.43 -27.01
CA TYR A 422 -6.37 3.55 -26.83
C TYR A 422 -6.22 4.22 -25.46
N SER A 423 -6.73 5.44 -25.40
CA SER A 423 -6.95 6.16 -24.14
C SER A 423 -8.44 6.29 -23.86
N LEU A 424 -8.80 6.36 -22.60
CA LEU A 424 -10.16 6.62 -22.15
C LEU A 424 -10.12 7.46 -20.88
N SER A 425 -11.13 8.32 -20.73
CA SER A 425 -11.30 9.13 -19.52
C SER A 425 -12.67 8.93 -18.88
N SER A 426 -12.70 9.00 -17.56
CA SER A 426 -13.91 9.14 -16.77
C SER A 426 -13.94 10.52 -16.12
N ILE A 427 -15.15 11.02 -15.87
CA ILE A 427 -15.42 12.28 -15.17
C ILE A 427 -16.43 11.97 -14.07
N LEU A 428 -15.99 12.13 -12.82
CA LEU A 428 -16.85 12.09 -11.64
C LEU A 428 -17.08 13.52 -11.15
N SER A 429 -18.33 13.98 -11.12
CA SER A 429 -18.66 15.26 -10.49
C SER A 429 -19.49 15.04 -9.23
N TYR A 430 -19.24 15.84 -8.19
CA TYR A 430 -19.96 15.77 -6.92
C TYR A 430 -19.90 17.11 -6.20
N ASN A 431 -20.79 17.29 -5.23
CA ASN A 431 -20.83 18.46 -4.36
C ASN A 431 -20.56 18.07 -2.91
N LEU A 432 -19.82 18.90 -2.19
CA LEU A 432 -19.65 18.82 -0.75
C LEU A 432 -20.19 20.08 -0.07
N PRO A 433 -20.80 19.95 1.12
CA PRO A 433 -21.20 21.11 1.91
C PRO A 433 -19.95 21.82 2.45
N LEU A 434 -19.92 23.15 2.35
CA LEU A 434 -18.91 23.96 3.04
C LEU A 434 -19.40 24.22 4.48
N LYS A 435 -18.59 23.88 5.49
CA LYS A 435 -18.97 24.19 6.89
C LYS A 435 -18.93 25.72 7.08
N GLN A 436 -19.87 26.29 7.84
CA GLN A 436 -20.00 27.76 8.01
C GLN A 436 -18.71 28.46 8.48
N GLU A 437 -17.89 27.78 9.29
CA GLU A 437 -16.63 28.32 9.82
C GLU A 437 -15.38 27.84 9.05
N GLN A 438 -15.56 27.16 7.92
CA GLN A 438 -14.45 26.58 7.17
C GLN A 438 -13.64 27.68 6.48
N LYS A 439 -12.49 28.02 7.07
CA LYS A 439 -11.52 28.97 6.50
C LYS A 439 -10.54 28.35 5.50
N LYS A 440 -10.47 27.02 5.46
CA LYS A 440 -9.51 26.26 4.65
C LYS A 440 -10.21 25.17 3.86
N TYR A 441 -9.86 25.04 2.58
CA TYR A 441 -10.11 23.84 1.81
C TYR A 441 -8.99 22.84 2.09
N GLU A 442 -9.37 21.63 2.49
CA GLU A 442 -8.45 20.53 2.75
C GLU A 442 -8.94 19.31 1.98
N VAL A 443 -8.03 18.65 1.26
CA VAL A 443 -8.30 17.39 0.56
C VAL A 443 -7.19 16.39 0.85
N ASN A 444 -7.58 15.17 1.22
CA ASN A 444 -6.68 14.02 1.28
C ASN A 444 -6.84 13.21 -0.01
N ILE A 445 -5.78 13.15 -0.81
CA ILE A 445 -5.69 12.23 -1.95
C ILE A 445 -4.89 11.01 -1.51
N LYS A 446 -5.52 9.84 -1.57
CA LYS A 446 -4.83 8.57 -1.33
C LYS A 446 -4.32 7.99 -2.65
N SER A 447 -3.14 7.38 -2.59
CA SER A 447 -2.58 6.63 -3.70
C SER A 447 -2.85 5.15 -3.50
N GLN A 448 -3.27 4.44 -4.55
CA GLN A 448 -3.49 3.01 -4.49
C GLN A 448 -2.15 2.26 -4.40
N PRO A 449 -2.03 1.28 -3.49
CA PRO A 449 -0.89 0.37 -3.48
C PRO A 449 -0.68 -0.28 -4.86
N GLY A 450 0.57 -0.52 -5.26
CA GLY A 450 0.89 -1.14 -6.55
C GLY A 450 0.89 -0.18 -7.75
N ILE A 451 0.27 1.00 -7.64
CA ILE A 451 0.42 2.08 -8.62
C ILE A 451 1.68 2.89 -8.31
N LYS A 452 2.55 3.02 -9.31
CA LYS A 452 3.69 3.94 -9.30
C LYS A 452 3.44 5.07 -10.29
N ASN A 453 4.00 6.25 -10.01
CA ASN A 453 3.99 7.40 -10.90
C ASN A 453 2.58 7.91 -11.30
N LEU A 454 1.69 8.07 -10.32
CA LEU A 454 0.35 8.62 -10.58
C LEU A 454 0.41 10.14 -10.74
N GLU A 455 0.21 10.65 -11.95
CA GLU A 455 0.14 12.10 -12.19
C GLU A 455 -1.12 12.70 -11.56
N TYR A 456 -0.97 13.78 -10.79
CA TYR A 456 -2.08 14.45 -10.12
C TYR A 456 -2.00 15.96 -10.23
N ASN A 457 -3.10 16.55 -10.69
CA ASN A 457 -3.30 17.99 -10.79
C ASN A 457 -4.51 18.42 -9.95
N LEU A 458 -4.29 19.30 -8.98
CA LEU A 458 -5.37 19.95 -8.24
C LEU A 458 -5.53 21.38 -8.75
N ILE A 459 -6.70 21.68 -9.28
CA ILE A 459 -7.10 23.00 -9.75
C ILE A 459 -8.16 23.53 -8.79
N LEU A 460 -7.94 24.71 -8.23
CA LEU A 460 -8.84 25.33 -7.26
C LEU A 460 -9.26 26.72 -7.76
N ASN A 461 -10.56 26.90 -8.00
CA ASN A 461 -11.15 28.11 -8.61
C ASN A 461 -10.39 28.55 -9.90
N GLY A 462 -10.02 27.58 -10.74
CA GLY A 462 -9.32 27.82 -12.01
C GLY A 462 -7.80 28.02 -11.90
N LYS A 463 -7.22 28.05 -10.69
CA LYS A 463 -5.76 28.15 -10.48
C LYS A 463 -5.17 26.77 -10.20
N ILE A 464 -4.07 26.42 -10.86
CA ILE A 464 -3.33 25.19 -10.57
C ILE A 464 -2.68 25.34 -9.19
N LEU A 465 -3.11 24.53 -8.22
CA LEU A 465 -2.56 24.51 -6.87
C LEU A 465 -1.46 23.45 -6.72
N VAL A 466 -1.65 22.29 -7.37
CA VAL A 466 -0.74 21.15 -7.32
C VAL A 466 -0.59 20.59 -8.73
N LYS A 467 0.65 20.24 -9.10
CA LYS A 467 0.99 19.45 -10.27
C LYS A 467 2.19 18.58 -9.89
N GLU A 468 1.95 17.33 -9.53
CA GLU A 468 3.00 16.43 -9.07
C GLU A 468 2.73 14.97 -9.45
N ILE A 469 3.75 14.13 -9.24
CA ILE A 469 3.63 12.68 -9.26
C ILE A 469 3.37 12.23 -7.82
N LEU A 470 2.18 11.66 -7.57
CA LEU A 470 1.82 11.14 -6.25
C LEU A 470 2.61 9.87 -5.94
N ASN A 471 3.45 9.97 -4.90
CA ASN A 471 4.09 8.84 -4.24
C ASN A 471 3.53 8.77 -2.81
N GLY A 472 2.53 7.91 -2.60
CA GLY A 472 1.81 7.80 -1.34
C GLY A 472 0.70 8.83 -1.14
N ASN A 473 0.10 8.80 0.05
CA ASN A 473 -1.02 9.66 0.42
C ASN A 473 -0.56 11.10 0.65
N LYS A 474 -1.35 12.09 0.22
CA LYS A 474 -1.04 13.52 0.37
C LYS A 474 -2.25 14.29 0.87
N ILE A 475 -2.01 15.24 1.77
CA ILE A 475 -3.02 16.19 2.24
C ILE A 475 -2.62 17.58 1.74
N TYR A 476 -3.50 18.20 0.95
CA TYR A 476 -3.34 19.57 0.49
C TYR A 476 -4.27 20.50 1.25
N LYS A 477 -3.78 21.69 1.61
CA LYS A 477 -4.53 22.69 2.35
C LYS A 477 -4.38 24.08 1.71
N ARG A 478 -5.48 24.82 1.58
CA ARG A 478 -5.47 26.20 1.08
C ARG A 478 -6.48 27.07 1.81
N ASN A 479 -6.09 28.29 2.19
CA ASN A 479 -7.01 29.25 2.80
C ASN A 479 -8.02 29.75 1.76
N ILE A 480 -9.31 29.68 2.09
CA ILE A 480 -10.42 30.05 1.19
C ILE A 480 -10.45 31.55 0.92
N GLU A 481 -10.13 32.38 1.92
CA GLU A 481 -10.04 33.84 1.79
C GLU A 481 -8.94 34.33 0.83
N LYS A 482 -8.00 33.45 0.45
CA LYS A 482 -6.89 33.76 -0.46
C LYS A 482 -7.06 33.14 -1.85
N ILE A 483 -8.24 32.62 -2.17
CA ILE A 483 -8.57 31.97 -3.46
C ILE A 483 -9.24 32.99 -4.36
#